data_AF-A0A2N9MW86-F1
#
_entry.id   AF-A0A2N9MW86-F1
#
_cell.length_a   1.000
_cell.length_b   1.000
_cell.length_c   1.000
_cell.angle_alpha   90.00
_cell.angle_beta   90.00
_cell.angle_gamma   90.00
#
_symmetry.space_group_name_H-M   'P 1'
#
loop_
_entity.id
_entity.type
_entity.pdbx_description
1 polymer ?
#
loop_
_entity_poly.entity_id
_entity_poly.type
_entity_poly.pdbx_seq_one_letter_code
_entity_poly.pdbx_strand_id
1 'polypeptide(L)'
;MYLDWWDNERRFARLPALVAGLSVTDRMKLLDRDIDCRRPPTRGFALMSQYDAHQAVTLATEHPENPMAADLIFDANTRLGLEALRGRDKQAAVQYLFAATETRGSERLRYVGFTTELPRSLVDRGERSAVAEFLDRCVRFSSAERGRQLQDWASQIPKGTNPDLQPSNPAVVL
;
A
#
# COMPACT_ATOMS: atom_id res chain seq x y z
N MET A 1 9.20 -26.56 -15.16
CA MET A 1 7.97 -26.53 -15.96
C MET A 1 7.61 -25.07 -16.20
N TYR A 2 7.93 -24.57 -17.39
CA TYR A 2 7.69 -23.20 -17.84
C TYR A 2 6.17 -23.02 -18.00
N LEU A 3 5.53 -22.24 -17.13
CA LEU A 3 4.21 -21.69 -17.42
C LEU A 3 4.43 -20.42 -18.22
N ASP A 4 3.87 -20.44 -19.42
CA ASP A 4 4.31 -19.70 -20.58
C ASP A 4 3.90 -18.22 -20.50
N TRP A 5 4.85 -17.35 -20.83
CA TRP A 5 4.72 -15.89 -20.79
C TRP A 5 3.56 -15.37 -21.66
N TRP A 6 3.15 -16.17 -22.66
CA TRP A 6 2.07 -15.92 -23.60
C TRP A 6 0.65 -16.01 -23.01
N ASP A 7 0.43 -16.76 -21.93
CA ASP A 7 -0.91 -16.92 -21.34
C ASP A 7 -1.30 -15.70 -20.49
N ASN A 8 -0.29 -15.05 -19.92
CA ASN A 8 -0.41 -13.78 -19.22
C ASN A 8 -0.80 -12.64 -20.18
N GLU A 9 -0.18 -12.53 -21.37
CA GLU A 9 -0.56 -11.54 -22.40
C GLU A 9 -2.03 -11.66 -22.85
N ARG A 10 -2.56 -12.88 -22.98
CA ARG A 10 -3.98 -13.10 -23.31
C ARG A 10 -4.91 -12.73 -22.17
N ARG A 11 -4.48 -12.89 -20.92
CA ARG A 11 -5.19 -12.37 -19.74
C ARG A 11 -5.13 -10.84 -19.71
N PHE A 12 -3.98 -10.24 -20.01
CA PHE A 12 -3.74 -8.79 -20.06
C PHE A 12 -4.54 -8.09 -21.17
N ALA A 13 -4.68 -8.71 -22.34
CA ALA A 13 -5.54 -8.20 -23.42
C ALA A 13 -7.05 -8.29 -23.08
N ARG A 14 -7.44 -9.20 -22.18
CA ARG A 14 -8.84 -9.42 -21.78
C ARG A 14 -9.26 -8.64 -20.52
N LEU A 15 -8.32 -8.21 -19.67
CA LEU A 15 -8.63 -7.41 -18.48
C LEU A 15 -9.39 -6.12 -18.84
N PRO A 16 -8.97 -5.27 -19.79
CA PRO A 16 -9.73 -4.08 -20.16
C PRO A 16 -11.16 -4.38 -20.61
N ALA A 17 -11.36 -5.49 -21.36
CA ALA A 17 -12.67 -5.88 -21.88
C ALA A 17 -13.61 -6.50 -20.82
N LEU A 18 -13.07 -7.26 -19.86
CA LEU A 18 -13.82 -7.81 -18.72
C LEU A 18 -14.20 -6.74 -17.70
N VAL A 19 -13.39 -5.69 -17.59
CA VAL A 19 -13.53 -4.61 -16.61
C VAL A 19 -14.41 -3.46 -17.16
N ALA A 20 -14.56 -3.35 -18.49
CA ALA A 20 -15.34 -2.30 -19.16
C ALA A 20 -16.85 -2.31 -18.83
N GLY A 21 -17.40 -3.46 -18.42
CA GLY A 21 -18.80 -3.58 -17.99
C GLY A 21 -19.03 -3.40 -16.48
N LEU A 22 -17.96 -3.24 -15.70
CA LEU A 22 -18.05 -3.15 -14.24
C LEU A 22 -18.29 -1.72 -13.77
N SER A 23 -19.04 -1.57 -12.69
CA SER A 23 -19.12 -0.30 -11.97
C SER A 23 -17.73 0.11 -11.47
N VAL A 24 -17.48 1.41 -11.35
CA VAL A 24 -16.20 1.94 -10.80
C VAL A 24 -15.86 1.26 -9.46
N THR A 25 -16.85 1.07 -8.60
CA THR A 25 -16.68 0.39 -7.31
C THR A 25 -16.23 -1.05 -7.47
N ASP A 26 -16.81 -1.82 -8.41
CA ASP A 26 -16.39 -3.21 -8.63
C ASP A 26 -15.00 -3.29 -9.24
N ARG A 27 -14.62 -2.33 -10.08
CA ARG A 27 -13.25 -2.18 -10.57
C ARG A 27 -12.27 -1.92 -9.41
N MET A 28 -12.62 -1.02 -8.50
CA MET A 28 -11.81 -0.71 -7.31
C MET A 28 -11.66 -1.94 -6.40
N LYS A 29 -12.73 -2.71 -6.16
CA LYS A 29 -12.66 -3.97 -5.38
C LYS A 29 -11.76 -5.01 -6.02
N LEU A 30 -11.81 -5.13 -7.35
CA LEU A 30 -10.95 -6.05 -8.08
C LEU A 30 -9.47 -5.65 -7.89
N LEU A 31 -9.16 -4.37 -8.09
CA LEU A 31 -7.82 -3.84 -7.92
C LEU A 31 -7.34 -3.99 -6.48
N ASP A 32 -8.15 -3.64 -5.48
CA ASP A 32 -7.85 -3.80 -4.05
C ASP A 32 -7.45 -5.25 -3.70
N ARG A 33 -8.21 -6.22 -4.21
CA ARG A 33 -7.90 -7.65 -4.05
C ARG A 33 -6.57 -8.04 -4.69
N ASP A 34 -6.26 -7.48 -5.87
CA ASP A 34 -5.10 -7.88 -6.66
C ASP A 34 -3.80 -7.17 -6.20
N ILE A 35 -3.92 -5.99 -5.59
CA ILE A 35 -2.79 -5.25 -4.98
C ILE A 35 -2.52 -5.66 -3.53
N ASP A 36 -3.38 -6.48 -2.91
CA ASP A 36 -3.39 -6.78 -1.47
C ASP A 36 -1.98 -6.95 -0.92
N CYS A 37 -1.51 -5.91 -0.24
CA CYS A 37 -0.17 -5.82 0.30
C CYS A 37 0.08 -6.87 1.40
N ARG A 38 -0.99 -7.49 1.94
CA ARG A 38 -0.90 -8.58 2.91
C ARG A 38 -0.54 -9.92 2.27
N ARG A 39 -0.58 -10.02 0.94
CA ARG A 39 -0.27 -11.26 0.21
C ARG A 39 1.17 -11.29 -0.30
N PRO A 40 1.96 -12.34 -0.01
CA PRO A 40 3.31 -12.46 -0.56
C PRO A 40 3.25 -12.64 -2.09
N PRO A 41 4.00 -11.87 -2.89
CA PRO A 41 4.03 -12.06 -4.32
C PRO A 41 4.80 -13.31 -4.68
N THR A 42 4.26 -14.10 -5.60
CA THR A 42 5.06 -15.06 -6.35
C THR A 42 5.71 -14.36 -7.55
N ARG A 43 6.81 -14.90 -8.11
CA ARG A 43 7.63 -14.21 -9.15
C ARG A 43 6.85 -13.72 -10.38
N GLY A 44 5.73 -14.35 -10.73
CA GLY A 44 4.86 -13.91 -11.83
C GLY A 44 3.90 -12.76 -11.49
N PHE A 45 3.77 -12.40 -10.20
CA PHE A 45 2.82 -11.40 -9.71
C PHE A 45 3.41 -10.00 -9.55
N ALA A 46 4.74 -9.82 -9.52
CA ALA A 46 5.35 -8.52 -9.22
C ALA A 46 5.01 -7.46 -10.30
N LEU A 47 5.18 -7.79 -11.58
CA LEU A 47 4.86 -6.87 -12.69
C LEU A 47 3.35 -6.57 -12.77
N MET A 48 2.52 -7.59 -12.58
CA MET A 48 1.06 -7.43 -12.55
C MET A 48 0.62 -6.53 -11.39
N SER A 49 1.21 -6.75 -10.21
CA SER A 49 0.91 -5.97 -9.03
C SER A 49 1.35 -4.51 -9.14
N GLN A 50 2.44 -4.21 -9.86
CA GLN A 50 2.82 -2.84 -10.16
C GLN A 50 1.82 -2.16 -11.11
N TYR A 51 1.42 -2.85 -12.19
CA TYR A 51 0.40 -2.34 -13.11
C TYR A 51 -0.94 -2.09 -12.41
N ASP A 52 -1.43 -3.07 -11.65
CA ASP A 52 -2.70 -2.95 -10.92
C ASP A 52 -2.63 -1.84 -9.86
N ALA A 53 -1.49 -1.65 -9.18
CA ALA A 53 -1.32 -0.56 -8.23
C ALA A 53 -1.31 0.82 -8.91
N HIS A 54 -0.73 0.96 -10.10
CA HIS A 54 -0.86 2.21 -10.87
C HIS A 54 -2.31 2.48 -11.29
N GLN A 55 -3.01 1.46 -11.79
CA GLN A 55 -4.42 1.57 -12.16
C GLN A 55 -5.30 1.91 -10.96
N ALA A 56 -4.98 1.36 -9.79
CA ALA A 56 -5.65 1.64 -8.52
C ALA A 56 -5.49 3.11 -8.11
N VAL A 57 -4.27 3.67 -8.17
CA VAL A 57 -4.02 5.10 -7.89
C VAL A 57 -4.76 5.98 -8.89
N THR A 58 -4.69 5.69 -10.20
CA THR A 58 -5.39 6.46 -11.23
C THR A 58 -6.90 6.47 -10.98
N LEU A 59 -7.52 5.29 -10.84
CA LEU A 59 -8.97 5.17 -10.67
C LEU A 59 -9.45 5.83 -9.38
N ALA A 60 -8.70 5.70 -8.28
CA ALA A 60 -9.03 6.35 -7.01
C ALA A 60 -8.87 7.87 -7.05
N THR A 61 -7.91 8.38 -7.83
CA THR A 61 -7.70 9.82 -8.01
C THR A 61 -8.80 10.44 -8.88
N GLU A 62 -9.29 9.70 -9.88
CA GLU A 62 -10.41 10.12 -10.75
C GLU A 62 -11.76 10.09 -10.04
N HIS A 63 -11.92 9.21 -9.04
CA HIS A 63 -13.16 9.03 -8.29
C HIS A 63 -12.97 9.23 -6.78
N PRO A 64 -12.54 10.42 -6.34
CA PRO A 64 -12.23 10.70 -4.94
C PRO A 64 -13.44 10.65 -4.00
N GLU A 65 -14.66 10.72 -4.53
CA GLU A 65 -15.93 10.57 -3.82
C GLU A 65 -16.24 9.11 -3.45
N ASN A 66 -15.56 8.15 -4.10
CA ASN A 66 -15.77 6.75 -3.79
C ASN A 66 -15.23 6.43 -2.38
N PRO A 67 -16.02 5.77 -1.51
CA PRO A 67 -15.57 5.40 -0.17
C PRO A 67 -14.27 4.59 -0.13
N MET A 68 -13.95 3.85 -1.20
CA MET A 68 -12.72 3.03 -1.30
C MET A 68 -11.50 3.83 -1.76
N ALA A 69 -11.67 5.03 -2.31
CA ALA A 69 -10.57 5.76 -2.94
C ALA A 69 -9.40 6.02 -1.98
N ALA A 70 -9.72 6.42 -0.75
CA ALA A 70 -8.72 6.72 0.27
C ALA A 70 -7.90 5.49 0.67
N ASP A 71 -8.55 4.32 0.77
CA ASP A 71 -7.91 3.05 1.09
C ASP A 71 -7.04 2.57 -0.06
N LEU A 72 -7.59 2.64 -1.27
CA LEU A 72 -6.96 2.16 -2.48
C LEU A 72 -5.69 2.96 -2.81
N ILE A 73 -5.70 4.28 -2.63
CA ILE A 73 -4.50 5.12 -2.77
C ILE A 73 -3.41 4.69 -1.79
N PHE A 74 -3.77 4.46 -0.52
CA PHE A 74 -2.81 4.11 0.52
C PHE A 74 -2.18 2.74 0.24
N ASP A 75 -3.01 1.74 -0.01
CA ASP A 75 -2.57 0.35 -0.18
C ASP A 75 -1.80 0.16 -1.50
N ALA A 76 -2.22 0.84 -2.59
CA ALA A 76 -1.52 0.80 -3.87
C ALA A 76 -0.12 1.43 -3.79
N ASN A 77 0.01 2.60 -3.17
CA ASN A 77 1.32 3.22 -2.99
C ASN A 77 2.22 2.39 -2.05
N THR A 78 1.65 1.82 -0.99
CA THR A 78 2.39 0.88 -0.13
C THR A 78 2.94 -0.29 -0.96
N ARG A 79 2.12 -0.83 -1.86
CA ARG A 79 2.52 -1.93 -2.74
C ARG A 79 3.62 -1.53 -3.73
N LEU A 80 3.48 -0.38 -4.39
CA LEU A 80 4.50 0.17 -5.29
C LEU A 80 5.84 0.39 -4.55
N GLY A 81 5.80 0.87 -3.31
CA GLY A 81 6.99 1.02 -2.49
C GLY A 81 7.68 -0.31 -2.17
N LEU A 82 6.91 -1.36 -1.87
CA LEU A 82 7.46 -2.70 -1.65
C LEU A 82 8.10 -3.28 -2.91
N GLU A 83 7.47 -3.10 -4.08
CA GLU A 83 8.06 -3.51 -5.36
C GLU A 83 9.34 -2.72 -5.69
N ALA A 84 9.37 -1.41 -5.43
CA ALA A 84 10.56 -0.59 -5.59
C ALA A 84 11.73 -1.10 -4.73
N LEU A 85 11.47 -1.49 -3.47
CA LEU A 85 12.48 -2.11 -2.61
C LEU A 85 12.98 -3.47 -3.14
N ARG A 86 12.13 -4.26 -3.80
CA ARG A 86 12.57 -5.50 -4.47
C ARG A 86 13.45 -5.21 -5.68
N GLY A 87 13.14 -4.15 -6.42
CA GLY A 87 13.97 -3.59 -7.48
C GLY A 87 15.25 -2.91 -7.00
N ARG A 88 15.50 -2.85 -5.67
CA ARG A 88 16.61 -2.12 -5.03
C ARG A 88 16.55 -0.60 -5.22
N ASP A 89 15.40 -0.05 -5.60
CA ASP A 89 15.18 1.38 -5.70
C ASP A 89 14.58 1.93 -4.38
N LYS A 90 15.49 2.26 -3.47
CA LYS A 90 15.15 2.82 -2.16
C LYS A 90 14.53 4.21 -2.26
N GLN A 91 14.95 5.01 -3.24
CA GLN A 91 14.46 6.37 -3.41
C GLN A 91 13.01 6.38 -3.90
N ALA A 92 12.69 5.56 -4.90
CA ALA A 92 11.31 5.37 -5.34
C ALA A 92 10.42 4.81 -4.22
N ALA A 93 10.92 3.88 -3.40
CA ALA A 93 10.18 3.36 -2.26
C ALA A 93 9.79 4.46 -1.25
N VAL A 94 10.69 5.42 -0.98
CA VAL A 94 10.39 6.57 -0.12
C VAL A 94 9.36 7.51 -0.76
N GLN A 95 9.44 7.73 -2.08
CA GLN A 95 8.43 8.53 -2.79
C GLN A 95 7.04 7.92 -2.67
N TYR A 96 6.93 6.61 -2.89
CA TYR A 96 5.67 5.89 -2.71
C TYR A 96 5.20 5.87 -1.25
N LEU A 97 6.11 5.77 -0.28
CA LEU A 97 5.77 5.87 1.14
C LEU A 97 5.04 7.20 1.43
N PHE A 98 5.55 8.32 0.93
CA PHE A 98 4.89 9.62 1.13
C PHE A 98 3.61 9.74 0.32
N ALA A 99 3.58 9.26 -0.92
CA ALA A 99 2.38 9.26 -1.75
C ALA A 99 1.22 8.49 -1.11
N ALA A 100 1.50 7.39 -0.38
CA ALA A 100 0.49 6.67 0.39
C ALA A 100 -0.20 7.56 1.42
N THR A 101 0.53 8.51 2.01
CA THR A 101 -0.05 9.41 3.02
C THR A 101 -0.97 10.45 2.43
N GLU A 102 -0.84 10.84 1.15
CA GLU A 102 -1.59 11.95 0.51
C GLU A 102 -3.10 11.70 0.38
N THR A 103 -3.58 10.55 0.83
CA THR A 103 -5.00 10.25 1.01
C THR A 103 -5.69 11.20 2.00
N ARG A 104 -7.02 11.36 1.85
CA ARG A 104 -7.88 12.06 2.82
C ARG A 104 -8.10 11.26 4.11
N GLY A 105 -7.68 9.99 4.12
CA GLY A 105 -7.99 9.05 5.20
C GLY A 105 -9.38 8.43 5.01
N SER A 106 -9.63 7.36 5.77
CA SER A 106 -10.89 6.61 5.76
C SER A 106 -11.20 6.08 7.16
N GLU A 107 -12.42 5.61 7.38
CA GLU A 107 -12.75 4.90 8.63
C GLU A 107 -11.92 3.63 8.80
N ARG A 108 -11.62 2.91 7.70
CA ARG A 108 -10.73 1.74 7.73
C ARG A 108 -9.34 2.14 8.22
N LEU A 109 -8.71 3.15 7.63
CA LEU A 109 -7.38 3.64 8.04
C LEU A 109 -7.38 4.15 9.49
N ARG A 110 -8.49 4.73 9.95
CA ARG A 110 -8.64 5.26 11.31
C ARG A 110 -8.77 4.15 12.36
N TYR A 111 -9.64 3.16 12.12
CA TYR A 111 -10.08 2.20 13.13
C TYR A 111 -9.48 0.80 12.96
N VAL A 112 -9.26 0.36 11.73
CA VAL A 112 -8.60 -0.93 11.44
C VAL A 112 -7.08 -0.74 11.32
N GLY A 113 -6.66 0.38 10.72
CA GLY A 113 -5.27 0.73 10.52
C GLY A 113 -4.73 0.29 9.15
N PHE A 114 -3.41 0.18 9.07
CA PHE A 114 -2.68 -0.11 7.84
C PHE A 114 -1.43 -0.95 8.13
N THR A 115 -0.93 -1.63 7.10
CA THR A 115 0.31 -2.42 7.22
C THR A 115 1.54 -1.54 7.40
N THR A 116 2.50 -2.02 8.20
CA THR A 116 3.78 -1.36 8.47
C THR A 116 4.95 -2.05 7.76
N GLU A 117 4.70 -2.96 6.81
CA GLU A 117 5.73 -3.72 6.12
C GLU A 117 6.70 -2.82 5.31
N LEU A 118 6.18 -1.84 4.57
CA LEU A 118 7.00 -0.89 3.82
C LEU A 118 7.89 -0.03 4.75
N PRO A 119 7.34 0.68 5.76
CA PRO A 119 8.18 1.45 6.68
C PRO A 119 9.18 0.56 7.43
N ARG A 120 8.80 -0.67 7.82
CA ARG A 120 9.73 -1.62 8.43
C ARG A 120 10.90 -1.95 7.49
N SER A 121 10.58 -2.30 6.24
CA SER A 121 11.57 -2.65 5.22
C SER A 121 12.53 -1.50 4.89
N LEU A 122 12.06 -0.25 5.03
CA LEU A 122 12.85 0.97 4.89
C LEU A 122 13.78 1.20 6.09
N VAL A 123 13.28 1.05 7.33
CA VAL A 123 14.12 1.12 8.53
C VAL A 123 15.25 0.10 8.50
N ASP A 124 14.96 -1.14 8.08
CA ASP A 124 15.96 -2.21 7.95
C ASP A 124 17.04 -1.89 6.88
N ARG A 125 16.76 -0.95 5.97
CA ARG A 125 17.69 -0.42 4.95
C ARG A 125 18.32 0.92 5.34
N GLY A 126 18.12 1.36 6.58
CA GLY A 126 18.67 2.61 7.12
C GLY A 126 17.84 3.86 6.85
N GLU A 127 16.70 3.76 6.17
CA GLU A 127 15.80 4.90 5.93
C GLU A 127 14.95 5.18 7.17
N ARG A 128 15.51 5.97 8.08
CA ARG A 128 14.88 6.26 9.37
C ARG A 128 14.10 7.58 9.35
N SER A 129 14.70 8.64 8.81
CA SER A 129 14.07 9.97 8.80
C SER A 129 12.78 9.99 7.98
N ALA A 130 12.80 9.39 6.78
CA ALA A 130 11.61 9.30 5.93
C ALA A 130 10.48 8.49 6.59
N VAL A 131 10.83 7.41 7.31
CA VAL A 131 9.83 6.60 8.02
C VAL A 131 9.25 7.35 9.20
N ALA A 132 10.06 8.09 9.97
CA ALA A 132 9.56 8.92 11.05
C ALA A 132 8.57 9.98 10.54
N GLU A 133 8.89 10.66 9.43
CA GLU A 133 8.00 11.63 8.80
C GLU A 133 6.72 10.99 8.29
N PHE A 134 6.80 9.81 7.67
CA PHE A 134 5.63 9.05 7.24
C PHE A 134 4.68 8.75 8.42
N LEU A 135 5.22 8.29 9.55
CA LEU A 135 4.41 7.97 10.73
C LEU A 135 3.71 9.21 11.29
N ASP A 136 4.40 10.35 11.33
CA ASP A 136 3.83 11.64 11.74
C ASP A 136 2.70 12.09 10.81
N ARG A 137 2.91 11.99 9.48
CA ARG A 137 1.88 12.29 8.48
C ARG A 137 0.63 11.40 8.63
N CYS A 138 0.79 10.15 9.05
CA CYS A 138 -0.31 9.20 9.27
C CYS A 138 -1.17 9.51 10.51
N VAL A 139 -0.69 10.34 11.44
CA VAL A 139 -1.43 10.71 12.66
C VAL A 139 -2.77 11.38 12.31
N ARG A 140 -2.81 12.21 11.26
CA ARG A 140 -3.98 13.01 10.88
C ARG A 140 -5.26 12.19 10.62
N PHE A 141 -5.11 10.96 10.14
CA PHE A 141 -6.22 10.07 9.83
C PHE A 141 -6.30 8.85 10.77
N SER A 142 -5.46 8.79 11.79
CA SER A 142 -5.46 7.70 12.77
C SER A 142 -6.42 7.99 13.93
N SER A 143 -6.82 6.95 14.68
CA SER A 143 -7.46 7.12 15.98
C SER A 143 -6.51 7.81 16.98
N ALA A 144 -7.04 8.39 18.06
CA ALA A 144 -6.20 9.09 19.04
C ALA A 144 -5.15 8.17 19.69
N GLU A 145 -5.52 6.92 19.97
CA GLU A 145 -4.60 5.91 20.52
C GLU A 145 -3.53 5.53 19.50
N ARG A 146 -3.93 5.21 18.27
CA ARG A 146 -2.98 4.85 17.21
C ARG A 146 -2.08 6.02 16.85
N GLY A 147 -2.61 7.24 16.80
CA GLY A 147 -1.84 8.46 16.56
C GLY A 147 -0.73 8.66 17.59
N ARG A 148 -1.02 8.49 18.89
CA ARG A 148 0.03 8.56 19.93
C ARG A 148 1.12 7.52 19.71
N GLN A 149 0.73 6.27 19.42
CA GLN A 149 1.70 5.21 19.12
C GLN A 149 2.58 5.54 17.91
N LEU A 150 2.00 6.10 16.84
CA LEU A 150 2.75 6.52 15.65
C LEU A 150 3.73 7.66 15.98
N GLN A 151 3.33 8.64 16.80
CA GLN A 151 4.21 9.72 17.27
C GLN A 151 5.36 9.20 18.13
N ASP A 152 5.08 8.27 19.04
CA ASP A 152 6.11 7.63 19.86
C ASP A 152 7.15 6.93 18.99
N TRP A 153 6.70 6.16 18.00
CA TRP A 153 7.57 5.51 17.03
C TRP A 153 8.37 6.50 16.19
N ALA A 154 7.72 7.56 15.68
CA ALA A 154 8.39 8.62 14.92
C ALA A 154 9.51 9.29 15.74
N SER A 155 9.36 9.41 17.07
CA SER A 155 10.39 9.96 17.95
C SER A 155 11.56 9.00 18.27
N GLN A 156 11.35 7.70 18.09
CA GLN A 156 12.29 6.63 18.44
C GLN A 156 13.15 6.21 17.24
N ILE A 157 12.55 6.07 16.06
CA ILE A 157 13.21 5.58 14.84
C ILE A 157 14.49 6.37 14.49
N PRO A 158 14.51 7.72 14.52
CA PRO A 158 15.71 8.49 14.22
C PRO A 158 16.87 8.25 15.20
N LYS A 159 16.56 7.82 16.44
CA LYS A 159 17.55 7.54 17.49
C LYS A 159 18.17 6.15 17.38
N GLY A 160 17.78 5.36 16.37
CA GLY A 160 18.23 3.99 16.18
C GLY A 160 17.44 2.97 16.99
N THR A 161 16.47 3.39 17.81
CA THR A 161 15.50 2.50 18.44
C THR A 161 14.54 2.02 17.37
N ASN A 162 14.46 0.70 17.18
CA ASN A 162 13.56 0.10 16.21
C ASN A 162 12.27 -0.29 16.94
N PRO A 163 11.20 0.53 16.88
CA PRO A 163 9.93 0.14 17.47
C PRO A 163 9.42 -1.13 16.80
N ASP A 164 8.56 -1.85 17.52
CA ASP A 164 7.90 -3.01 16.95
C ASP A 164 6.83 -2.55 15.96
N LEU A 165 7.27 -2.31 14.72
CA LEU A 165 6.43 -2.12 13.54
C LEU A 165 5.79 -3.47 13.21
N GLN A 166 4.92 -3.96 14.11
CA GLN A 166 4.13 -5.16 13.84
C GLN A 166 3.18 -4.87 12.68
N PRO A 167 2.98 -5.83 11.76
CA PRO A 167 1.87 -5.74 10.82
C PRO A 167 0.57 -5.60 11.62
N SER A 168 -0.34 -4.73 11.17
CA SER A 168 -1.67 -4.59 11.80
C SER A 168 -2.32 -5.97 11.92
N ASN A 169 -2.47 -6.46 13.14
CA ASN A 169 -3.00 -7.78 13.44
C ASN A 169 -4.43 -7.92 12.86
N PRO A 170 -4.71 -8.87 11.96
CA PRO A 170 -6.08 -9.14 11.50
C PRO A 170 -6.94 -9.87 12.55
N ALA A 171 -6.44 -10.15 13.76
CA ALA A 171 -7.17 -10.85 14.81
C ALA A 171 -7.85 -9.91 15.83
N VAL A 172 -8.75 -9.06 15.35
CA VAL A 172 -9.95 -8.68 16.13
C VAL A 172 -11.16 -8.95 15.24
N VAL A 173 -11.45 -10.24 15.07
CA VAL A 173 -12.80 -10.69 14.75
C VAL A 173 -13.38 -11.11 16.09
N LEU A 174 -14.36 -10.34 16.57
CA LEU A 174 -15.24 -10.76 17.67
C LEU A 174 -16.06 -11.98 17.25
#